data_AF-A0A559LZ45-F1
#
_entry.id   AF-A0A559LZ45-F1
#
_cell.length_a   1.000
_cell.length_b   1.000
_cell.length_c   1.000
_cell.angle_alpha   90.00
_cell.angle_beta   90.00
_cell.angle_gamma   90.00
#
_symmetry.space_group_name_H-M   'P 1'
#
loop_
_entity.id
_entity.type
_entity.pdbx_description
1 polymer ?
#
loop_
_entity_poly.entity_id
_entity_poly.type
_entity_poly.pdbx_seq_one_letter_code
_entity_poly.pdbx_strand_id
1 'polypeptide(L)'
;NVGEVLEAVHPVVRTNPVTGWKSIFALGHHAQRINGLVEGESSALLKWFVRLVVDNHDLQVRHRWQNANDLAIWDNRSVYHVATPDYLDQELGERTGQRAVSLGERPYFDPRSTGRREALAGEKA
;
A
#
# COMPACT_ATOMS: atom_id res chain seq x y z
N ASN A 1 -17.24 7.80 5.10
CA ASN A 1 -16.82 9.17 5.48
C ASN A 1 -17.97 10.09 5.20
N VAL A 2 -18.60 10.63 6.24
CA VAL A 2 -19.67 11.63 6.16
C VAL A 2 -19.21 12.80 7.02
N GLY A 3 -19.36 14.03 6.54
CA GLY A 3 -18.93 15.25 7.23
C GLY A 3 -17.71 15.93 6.60
N GLU A 4 -17.25 17.00 7.23
CA GLU A 4 -16.17 17.87 6.73
C GLU A 4 -14.77 17.36 7.10
N VAL A 5 -14.69 16.44 8.07
CA VAL A 5 -13.42 15.88 8.55
C VAL A 5 -13.22 14.47 7.99
N LEU A 6 -12.10 14.27 7.32
CA LEU A 6 -11.68 12.96 6.80
C LEU A 6 -10.85 12.21 7.85
N GLU A 7 -11.52 11.57 8.81
CA GLU A 7 -10.90 10.67 9.78
C GLU A 7 -11.50 9.25 9.68
N ALA A 8 -10.64 8.24 9.82
CA ALA A 8 -11.06 6.84 9.86
C ALA A 8 -10.09 6.00 10.72
N VAL A 9 -10.64 5.00 11.40
CA VAL A 9 -9.85 3.98 12.11
C VAL A 9 -9.85 2.69 11.29
N HIS A 10 -8.65 2.23 10.96
CA HIS A 10 -8.40 1.03 10.18
C HIS A 10 -7.43 0.09 10.92
N PRO A 11 -7.45 -1.22 10.64
CA PRO A 11 -6.51 -2.15 11.24
C PRO A 11 -5.10 -1.91 10.69
N VAL A 12 -4.08 -2.11 11.53
CA VAL A 12 -2.67 -1.98 11.13
C VAL A 12 -2.27 -3.02 10.08
N VAL A 13 -2.83 -4.22 10.21
CA VAL A 13 -2.73 -5.32 9.24
C VAL A 13 -4.11 -5.56 8.69
N ARG A 14 -4.27 -5.63 7.36
CA ARG A 14 -5.54 -5.96 6.73
C ARG A 14 -5.51 -7.34 6.10
N THR A 15 -6.68 -7.94 5.95
CA THR A 15 -6.90 -9.13 5.13
C THR A 15 -7.45 -8.69 3.77
N ASN A 16 -6.89 -9.22 2.69
CA ASN A 16 -7.44 -9.04 1.34
C ASN A 16 -8.62 -10.03 1.17
N PRO A 17 -9.85 -9.55 0.88
CA PRO A 17 -11.05 -10.40 0.87
C PRO A 17 -11.09 -11.42 -0.27
N VAL A 18 -10.29 -11.22 -1.32
CA VAL A 18 -10.25 -12.12 -2.48
C VAL A 18 -9.25 -13.24 -2.27
N THR A 19 -8.08 -12.93 -1.73
CA THR A 19 -6.98 -13.90 -1.57
C THR A 19 -6.97 -14.55 -0.19
N GLY A 20 -7.61 -13.93 0.81
CA GLY A 20 -7.48 -14.32 2.22
C GLY A 20 -6.12 -13.99 2.82
N TRP A 21 -5.22 -13.33 2.07
CA TRP A 21 -3.87 -13.03 2.53
C TRP A 21 -3.84 -11.73 3.34
N LYS A 22 -2.96 -11.67 4.35
CA LYS A 22 -2.73 -10.48 5.17
C LYS A 22 -1.54 -9.65 4.69
N SER A 23 -1.68 -8.33 4.81
CA SER A 23 -0.64 -7.34 4.50
C SER A 23 -0.67 -6.18 5.49
N ILE A 24 0.47 -5.51 5.67
CA ILE A 24 0.54 -4.26 6.43
C ILE A 24 -0.30 -3.20 5.68
N PHE A 25 -1.16 -2.49 6.42
CA PHE A 25 -2.03 -1.44 5.90
C PHE A 25 -1.68 -0.04 6.42
N ALA A 26 -1.19 0.05 7.66
CA ALA A 26 -0.77 1.33 8.27
C ALA A 26 0.59 1.78 7.72
N LEU A 27 0.58 2.35 6.52
CA LEU A 27 1.76 2.77 5.78
C LEU A 27 1.56 4.13 5.12
N GLY A 28 2.65 4.88 5.02
CA GLY A 28 2.68 6.17 4.33
C GLY A 28 2.01 7.31 5.11
N HIS A 29 1.77 8.41 4.41
CA HIS A 29 1.41 9.69 5.00
C HIS A 29 -0.02 9.77 5.56
N HIS A 30 -0.88 8.79 5.25
CA HIS A 30 -2.25 8.76 5.77
C HIS A 30 -2.37 8.19 7.19
N ALA A 31 -1.40 7.36 7.62
CA ALA A 31 -1.40 6.78 8.96
C ALA A 31 -0.79 7.77 9.97
N GLN A 32 -1.63 8.33 10.85
CA GLN A 32 -1.22 9.37 11.81
C GLN A 32 -0.77 8.80 13.16
N ARG A 33 -1.50 7.82 13.69
CA ARG A 33 -1.21 7.17 14.97
C ARG A 33 -1.69 5.73 15.01
N ILE A 34 -1.10 4.93 15.88
CA ILE A 34 -1.59 3.60 16.25
C ILE A 34 -2.33 3.72 17.58
N ASN A 35 -3.61 3.35 17.59
CA ASN A 35 -4.43 3.42 18.79
C ASN A 35 -3.88 2.50 19.89
N GLY A 36 -3.89 2.99 21.13
CA GLY A 36 -3.43 2.24 22.30
C GLY A 36 -1.93 2.30 22.57
N LEU A 37 -1.16 3.00 21.72
CA LEU A 37 0.27 3.24 21.93
C LEU A 37 0.55 4.69 22.31
N VAL A 38 1.64 4.92 23.03
CA VAL A 38 2.14 6.29 23.21
C VAL A 38 2.75 6.81 21.91
N GLU A 39 2.84 8.13 21.78
CA GLU A 39 3.30 8.80 20.55
C GLU A 39 4.66 8.27 20.06
N GLY A 40 5.62 8.08 20.97
CA GLY A 40 6.95 7.56 20.64
C GLY A 40 6.92 6.16 20.04
N GLU A 41 6.13 5.26 20.61
CA GLU A 41 5.95 3.88 20.13
C GLU A 41 5.25 3.85 18.78
N SER A 42 4.15 4.61 18.66
CA SER A 42 3.38 4.74 17.42
C SER A 42 4.28 5.25 16.28
N SER A 43 5.04 6.31 16.54
CA SER A 43 5.94 6.91 15.56
C SER A 43 7.06 5.97 15.14
N ALA A 44 7.63 5.21 16.07
CA ALA A 44 8.67 4.23 15.78
C ALA A 44 8.16 3.10 14.89
N LEU A 45 6.99 2.54 15.20
CA LEU A 45 6.37 1.46 14.42
C LEU A 45 5.97 1.91 13.02
N LEU A 46 5.31 3.07 12.88
CA LEU A 46 4.92 3.59 11.56
C LEU A 46 6.14 3.82 10.66
N LYS A 47 7.24 4.37 11.20
CA LYS A 47 8.51 4.52 10.47
C LYS A 47 9.10 3.16 10.08
N TRP A 48 9.06 2.18 10.98
CA TRP A 48 9.55 0.84 10.72
C TRP A 48 8.74 0.14 9.62
N PHE A 49 7.41 0.23 9.63
CA PHE A 49 6.57 -0.32 8.57
C PHE A 49 6.94 0.23 7.21
N VAL A 50 7.15 1.56 7.09
CA VAL A 50 7.58 2.17 5.83
C VAL A 50 8.90 1.57 5.36
N ARG A 51 9.90 1.46 6.25
CA ARG A 51 11.21 0.87 5.94
C ARG A 51 11.12 -0.58 5.44
N LEU A 52 10.24 -1.40 6.02
CA LEU A 52 10.03 -2.78 5.55
C LEU A 52 9.68 -2.87 4.06
N VAL A 53 9.01 -1.84 3.51
CA VAL A 53 8.61 -1.79 2.10
C VAL A 53 9.66 -1.06 1.26
N VAL A 54 10.10 0.13 1.68
CA VAL A 54 10.96 0.98 0.85
C VAL A 54 12.42 0.52 0.80
N ASP A 55 12.92 -0.14 1.84
CA ASP A 55 14.29 -0.64 1.89
C ASP A 55 14.42 -2.06 1.27
N ASN A 56 13.28 -2.69 0.95
CA ASN A 56 13.24 -4.03 0.39
C ASN A 56 12.98 -4.02 -1.12
N HIS A 57 14.06 -4.10 -1.89
CA HIS A 57 14.00 -4.07 -3.36
C HIS A 57 13.31 -5.30 -3.97
N ASP A 58 13.28 -6.45 -3.28
CA ASP A 58 12.59 -7.66 -3.77
C ASP A 58 11.06 -7.48 -3.83
N LEU A 59 10.52 -6.47 -3.13
CA LEU A 59 9.09 -6.14 -3.11
C LEU A 59 8.70 -5.08 -4.14
N GLN A 60 9.66 -4.53 -4.88
CA GLN A 60 9.44 -3.35 -5.70
C GLN A 60 9.46 -3.67 -7.20
N VAL A 61 8.57 -3.02 -7.93
CA VAL A 61 8.62 -2.96 -9.39
C VAL A 61 8.67 -1.50 -9.82
N ARG A 62 9.61 -1.18 -10.70
CA ARG A 62 9.71 0.15 -11.30
C ARG A 62 9.32 0.08 -12.77
N HIS A 63 8.11 0.53 -13.08
CA HIS A 63 7.63 0.60 -14.46
C HIS A 63 8.12 1.89 -15.14
N ARG A 64 8.73 1.75 -16.31
CA ARG A 64 9.11 2.86 -17.18
C ARG A 64 8.08 2.99 -18.29
N TRP A 65 7.33 4.09 -18.27
CA TRP A 65 6.39 4.46 -19.33
C TRP A 65 7.19 4.85 -20.58
N GLN A 66 6.97 4.16 -21.69
CA GLN A 66 7.72 4.37 -22.94
C GLN A 66 6.81 4.61 -24.15
N ASN A 67 5.60 4.06 -24.16
CA ASN A 67 4.71 4.11 -25.31
C ASN A 67 3.44 4.89 -25.01
N ALA A 68 2.83 5.43 -26.06
CA ALA A 68 1.47 5.92 -25.99
C ALA A 68 0.52 4.77 -25.60
N ASN A 69 -0.38 5.04 -24.67
CA ASN A 69 -1.37 4.08 -24.16
C ASN A 69 -0.80 2.90 -23.34
N ASP A 70 0.44 3.00 -22.84
CA ASP A 70 0.89 2.11 -21.77
C ASP A 70 -0.14 2.16 -20.62
N LEU A 71 -0.43 1.00 -20.02
CA LEU A 71 -1.42 0.84 -18.96
C LEU A 71 -0.85 0.02 -17.82
N ALA A 72 -1.09 0.47 -16.59
CA ALA A 72 -0.82 -0.28 -15.38
C ALA A 72 -2.10 -0.51 -14.58
N ILE A 73 -2.26 -1.73 -14.07
CA ILE A 73 -3.34 -2.11 -13.17
C ILE A 73 -2.70 -2.72 -11.93
N TRP A 74 -3.17 -2.31 -10.75
CA TRP A 74 -2.70 -2.84 -9.48
C TRP A 74 -3.83 -2.99 -8.48
N ASP A 75 -3.68 -3.97 -7.57
CA ASP A 75 -4.59 -4.13 -6.43
C ASP A 75 -4.17 -3.20 -5.30
N ASN A 76 -4.86 -2.07 -5.15
CA ASN A 76 -4.60 -1.06 -4.11
C ASN A 76 -4.80 -1.59 -2.67
N ARG A 77 -5.25 -2.83 -2.50
CA ARG A 77 -5.37 -3.49 -1.20
C ARG A 77 -4.08 -4.16 -0.75
N SER A 78 -3.16 -4.40 -1.69
CA SER A 78 -1.94 -5.18 -1.47
C SER A 78 -0.66 -4.45 -1.86
N VAL A 79 -0.74 -3.28 -2.50
CA VAL A 79 0.43 -2.53 -2.95
C VAL A 79 0.39 -1.06 -2.54
N TYR A 80 1.58 -0.46 -2.54
CA TYR A 80 1.80 0.97 -2.45
C TYR A 80 2.53 1.44 -3.71
N HIS A 81 2.37 2.70 -4.07
CA HIS A 81 2.99 3.26 -5.27
C HIS A 81 3.42 4.70 -5.03
N VAL A 82 4.43 5.13 -5.79
CA VAL A 82 4.92 6.50 -5.81
C VAL A 82 5.24 6.88 -7.26
N ALA A 83 4.90 8.11 -7.64
CA ALA A 83 5.38 8.67 -8.90
C ALA A 83 6.81 9.19 -8.67
N THR A 84 7.78 8.66 -9.39
CA THR A 84 9.17 9.15 -9.34
C THR A 84 9.26 10.45 -10.17
N PRO A 85 9.69 11.58 -9.57
CA PRO A 85 9.78 12.87 -10.27
C PRO A 85 11.11 13.07 -11.02
N ASP A 86 11.82 11.99 -11.37
CA ASP A 86 13.17 12.04 -11.95
C ASP A 86 13.23 12.50 -13.42
N TYR A 87 12.07 12.77 -14.01
CA TYR A 87 11.94 13.42 -15.33
C TYR A 87 12.06 14.95 -15.23
N LEU A 88 11.87 15.53 -14.04
CA LEU A 88 11.97 16.98 -13.82
C LEU A 88 13.42 17.45 -13.97
N ASP A 89 14.37 16.71 -13.42
CA ASP A 89 15.80 17.01 -13.49
C ASP A 89 16.37 16.85 -14.91
N GLN A 90 15.65 16.15 -15.79
CA GLN A 90 16.04 15.87 -17.17
C GLN A 90 15.33 16.77 -18.20
N GLU A 91 14.52 17.74 -17.74
CA GLU A 91 13.75 18.66 -18.60
C GLU A 91 12.90 17.95 -19.67
N LEU A 92 12.40 16.73 -19.38
CA LEU A 92 11.66 15.90 -20.35
C LEU A 92 10.23 16.40 -20.63
N GLY A 93 9.82 17.51 -20.00
CA GLY A 93 8.50 18.11 -20.17
C GLY A 93 7.43 17.58 -19.21
N GLU A 94 6.18 17.91 -19.50
CA GLU A 94 5.04 17.56 -18.66
C GLU A 94 4.68 16.07 -18.74
N ARG A 95 4.36 15.47 -17.58
CA ARG A 95 3.87 14.09 -17.50
C ARG A 95 2.41 14.09 -17.05
N THR A 96 1.52 13.62 -17.92
CA THR A 96 0.08 13.50 -17.64
C THR A 96 -0.38 12.05 -17.68
N GLY A 97 -1.51 11.75 -17.02
CA GLY A 97 -2.08 10.42 -17.01
C GLY A 97 -3.51 10.42 -16.49
N GLN A 98 -4.31 9.45 -16.94
CA GLN A 98 -5.70 9.26 -16.51
C GLN A 98 -5.76 8.12 -15.49
N ARG A 99 -6.51 8.32 -14.40
CA ARG A 99 -6.68 7.31 -13.35
C ARG A 99 -8.15 7.00 -13.12
N ALA A 100 -8.52 5.73 -13.33
CA ALA A 100 -9.78 5.19 -12.86
C ALA A 100 -9.55 4.40 -11.56
N VAL A 101 -10.48 4.49 -10.62
CA VAL A 101 -10.46 3.73 -9.37
C VAL A 101 -11.79 3.01 -9.18
N SER A 102 -11.74 1.78 -8.71
CA SER A 102 -12.93 1.03 -8.32
C SER A 102 -13.27 1.28 -6.85
N LEU A 103 -14.53 1.05 -6.48
CA LEU A 103 -14.95 1.04 -5.09
C LEU A 103 -14.35 -0.18 -4.38
N GLY A 104 -13.69 0.06 -3.26
CA GLY A 104 -13.16 -0.98 -2.37
C GLY A 104 -14.08 -1.28 -1.20
N GLU A 105 -13.85 -2.41 -0.54
CA GLU A 105 -14.50 -2.78 0.71
C GLU A 105 -13.92 -2.03 1.92
N ARG A 106 -14.66 -2.04 3.03
CA ARG A 106 -14.12 -1.56 4.32
C ARG A 106 -12.98 -2.49 4.78
N PRO A 107 -11.78 -1.97 5.09
CA PRO A 107 -10.67 -2.79 5.57
C PRO A 107 -11.02 -3.52 6.88
N TYR A 108 -10.64 -4.78 6.96
CA TYR A 108 -10.79 -5.63 8.15
C TYR A 108 -9.55 -6.51 8.35
N PHE A 109 -9.45 -7.13 9.53
CA PHE A 109 -8.42 -8.10 9.86
C PHE A 109 -9.10 -9.39 10.33
N ASP A 110 -8.82 -10.52 9.67
CA ASP A 110 -9.15 -11.86 10.17
C ASP A 110 -7.90 -12.45 10.84
N PRO A 111 -7.92 -12.78 12.15
CA PRO A 111 -6.80 -13.43 12.83
C PRO A 111 -6.34 -14.75 12.19
N ARG A 112 -7.21 -15.42 11.44
CA ARG A 112 -6.92 -16.68 10.74
C ARG A 112 -6.34 -16.47 9.34
N SER A 113 -6.30 -15.23 8.84
CA SER A 113 -5.67 -14.94 7.54
C SER A 113 -4.18 -15.26 7.57
N THR A 114 -3.65 -15.71 6.44
CA THR A 114 -2.26 -16.18 6.30
C THR A 114 -1.43 -15.19 5.49
N GLY A 115 -0.10 -15.28 5.61
CA GLY A 115 0.76 -14.55 4.68
C GLY A 115 0.78 -15.20 3.31
N ARG A 116 1.03 -14.43 2.23
CA ARG A 116 1.18 -15.00 0.86
C ARG A 116 2.15 -16.17 0.82
N ARG A 117 3.32 -16.05 1.46
CA ARG A 117 4.35 -17.10 1.47
C ARG A 117 3.86 -18.38 2.16
N GLU A 118 3.13 -18.23 3.26
CA GLU A 118 2.55 -19.34 4.02
C GLU A 118 1.47 -20.06 3.20
N ALA A 119 0.54 -19.30 2.61
CA ALA A 119 -0.51 -19.86 1.75
C ALA A 119 0.07 -20.65 0.56
N LEU A 120 1.05 -20.06 -0.15
CA LEU A 120 1.69 -20.71 -1.31
C LEU A 120 2.58 -21.91 -0.94
N ALA A 121 3.06 -22.00 0.30
CA ALA A 121 3.80 -23.17 0.77
C ALA A 121 2.86 -24.35 1.04
N GLY A 122 1.66 -24.08 1.58
CA GLY A 122 0.63 -25.10 1.82
C GLY A 122 0.02 -25.70 0.55
N GLU A 123 -0.07 -24.92 -0.54
CA GLU A 123 -0.58 -25.41 -1.83
C GLU A 123 0.37 -26.38 -2.55
N LYS A 124 1.65 -26.41 -2.17
CA LYS A 124 2.68 -27.26 -2.79
C LYS A 124 2.86 -28.61 -2.10
N ALA A 125 2.18 -28.84 -0.97
CA ALA A 125 2.20 -30.08 -0.20
C ALA A 125 1.01 -30.98 -0.59
#